data_AF-A0A9P9QI98-F1
#
_entry.id   AF-A0A9P9QI98-F1
#
_cell.length_a   1.000
_cell.length_b   1.000
_cell.length_c   1.000
_cell.angle_alpha   90.00
_cell.angle_beta   90.00
_cell.angle_gamma   90.00
#
_symmetry.space_group_name_H-M   'P 1'
#
loop_
_entity.id
_entity.type
_entity.pdbx_description
1 polymer ?
#
loop_
_entity_poly.entity_id
_entity_poly.type
_entity_poly.pdbx_seq_one_letter_code
_entity_poly.pdbx_strand_id
1 'polypeptide(L)'
;MEGKEHYMVSSLAVHPDCQRRGYGTKLMLHCHELASERGLPIYLTSFPGAHKFYLGLGYRDMKYFDVDLSQWGMANRGFGVYRSYGMVWEAEGKKMMEELC
;
A
#
# COMPACT_ATOMS: atom_id res chain seq x y z
N MET A 1 9.32 -3.05 -5.78
CA MET A 1 9.88 -4.36 -6.15
C MET A 1 10.97 -4.16 -7.17
N GLU A 2 12.17 -4.66 -6.93
CA GLU A 2 13.27 -4.52 -7.89
C GLU A 2 13.08 -5.47 -9.07
N GLY A 3 13.18 -4.94 -10.29
CA GLY A 3 13.12 -5.74 -11.53
C GLY A 3 11.77 -6.36 -11.89
N LYS A 4 10.68 -6.04 -11.19
CA LYS A 4 9.32 -6.53 -11.52
C LYS A 4 8.43 -5.37 -11.93
N GLU A 5 7.69 -5.52 -13.02
CA GLU A 5 6.67 -4.54 -13.42
C GLU A 5 5.52 -4.53 -12.39
N HIS A 6 5.07 -3.33 -12.00
CA HIS A 6 4.03 -3.15 -11.00
C HIS A 6 3.46 -1.74 -11.02
N TYR A 7 2.27 -1.59 -10.44
CA TYR A 7 1.75 -0.30 -10.03
C TYR A 7 2.31 0.10 -8.67
N MET A 8 2.54 1.40 -8.48
CA MET A 8 2.92 1.97 -7.20
C MET A 8 1.86 2.95 -6.73
N VAL A 9 1.26 2.70 -5.56
CA VAL A 9 0.45 3.70 -4.87
C VAL A 9 1.39 4.60 -4.09
N SER A 10 1.67 5.79 -4.63
CA SER A 10 2.57 6.76 -4.02
C SER A 10 1.90 7.55 -2.88
N SER A 11 0.59 7.78 -2.98
CA SER A 11 -0.19 8.49 -1.97
C SER A 11 -1.66 8.10 -2.04
N LEU A 12 -2.30 8.04 -0.87
CA LEU A 12 -3.75 7.89 -0.71
C LEU A 12 -4.22 8.90 0.33
N ALA A 13 -5.17 9.75 -0.05
CA ALA A 13 -5.73 10.75 0.84
C ALA A 13 -7.25 10.83 0.68
N VAL A 14 -7.94 11.01 1.80
CA VAL A 14 -9.37 11.33 1.85
C VAL A 14 -9.51 12.55 2.76
N HIS A 15 -10.26 13.56 2.29
CA HIS A 15 -10.56 14.76 3.07
C HIS A 15 -11.04 14.38 4.48
N PRO A 16 -10.57 15.01 5.56
CA PRO A 16 -10.90 14.62 6.94
C PRO A 16 -12.40 14.43 7.20
N ASP A 17 -13.24 15.37 6.75
CA ASP A 17 -14.70 15.32 6.92
C ASP A 17 -15.39 14.15 6.18
N CYS A 18 -14.69 13.57 5.21
CA CYS A 18 -15.14 12.45 4.39
C CYS A 18 -14.58 11.10 4.89
N GLN A 19 -13.67 11.09 5.86
CA GLN A 19 -13.07 9.85 6.36
C GLN A 19 -14.09 8.96 7.08
N ARG A 20 -13.73 7.68 7.28
CA ARG A 20 -14.57 6.66 7.94
C ARG A 20 -15.91 6.35 7.24
N ARG A 21 -16.05 6.76 5.97
CA ARG A 21 -17.21 6.48 5.10
C ARG A 21 -16.90 5.49 3.96
N GLY A 22 -15.75 4.82 4.02
CA GLY A 22 -15.32 3.83 3.02
C GLY A 22 -14.71 4.40 1.74
N TYR A 23 -14.50 5.71 1.61
CA TYR A 23 -13.91 6.28 0.38
C TYR A 23 -12.47 5.81 0.13
N GLY A 24 -11.65 5.65 1.18
CA GLY A 24 -10.30 5.10 1.03
C GLY A 24 -10.33 3.69 0.45
N THR A 25 -11.24 2.84 0.93
CA THR A 25 -11.48 1.51 0.37
C THR A 25 -11.89 1.58 -1.10
N LYS A 26 -12.86 2.44 -1.45
CA LYS A 26 -13.32 2.58 -2.84
C LYS A 26 -12.20 3.01 -3.79
N LEU A 27 -11.35 3.95 -3.37
CA LEU A 27 -10.19 4.37 -4.16
C LEU A 27 -9.21 3.20 -4.40
N MET A 28 -8.91 2.43 -3.35
CA MET A 28 -8.00 1.29 -3.47
C MET A 28 -8.57 0.14 -4.31
N LEU A 29 -9.87 -0.14 -4.20
CA LEU A 29 -10.54 -1.14 -5.04
C LEU A 29 -10.49 -0.75 -6.52
N HIS A 30 -10.63 0.54 -6.84
CA HIS A 30 -10.42 1.01 -8.20
C HIS A 30 -8.98 0.81 -8.68
N CYS A 31 -7.98 0.99 -7.82
CA CYS A 31 -6.60 0.63 -8.15
C CYS A 31 -6.43 -0.87 -8.37
N HIS A 32 -7.12 -1.73 -7.60
CA HIS A 32 -7.13 -3.17 -7.80
C HIS A 32 -7.72 -3.58 -9.14
N GLU A 33 -8.81 -2.93 -9.57
CA GLU A 33 -9.40 -3.14 -10.90
C GLU A 33 -8.38 -2.84 -12.00
N LEU A 34 -7.77 -1.64 -11.98
CA LEU A 34 -6.75 -1.23 -12.96
C LEU A 34 -5.54 -2.18 -12.99
N ALA A 35 -5.10 -2.64 -11.81
CA ALA A 35 -4.00 -3.59 -11.70
C ALA A 35 -4.38 -4.99 -12.22
N SER A 36 -5.61 -5.43 -11.95
CA SER A 36 -6.15 -6.70 -12.44
C SER A 36 -6.28 -6.75 -13.95
N GLU A 37 -6.71 -5.65 -14.57
CA GLU A 37 -6.81 -5.52 -16.05
C GLU A 37 -5.48 -5.81 -16.75
N ARG A 38 -4.36 -5.48 -16.10
CA ARG A 38 -3.01 -5.72 -16.63
C ARG A 38 -2.34 -6.97 -16.04
N GLY A 39 -2.97 -7.65 -15.10
CA GLY A 39 -2.37 -8.77 -14.37
C GLY A 39 -1.10 -8.36 -13.59
N LEU A 40 -1.01 -7.11 -13.17
CA LEU A 40 0.16 -6.57 -12.48
C LEU A 40 -0.12 -6.41 -10.98
N PRO A 41 0.89 -6.62 -10.12
CA PRO A 41 0.77 -6.36 -8.69
C PRO A 41 0.78 -4.86 -8.37
N ILE A 42 0.35 -4.53 -7.15
CA ILE A 42 0.45 -3.19 -6.57
C ILE A 42 1.43 -3.22 -5.40
N TYR A 43 2.40 -2.32 -5.40
CA TYR A 43 3.30 -2.07 -4.28
C TYR A 43 3.00 -0.72 -3.61
N LEU A 44 3.14 -0.65 -2.29
CA LEU A 44 3.06 0.59 -1.52
C LEU A 44 3.95 0.54 -0.29
N THR A 45 4.16 1.71 0.33
CA THR A 45 4.72 1.83 1.67
C THR A 45 3.66 2.36 2.63
N SER A 46 3.51 1.73 3.78
CA SER A 46 2.53 2.10 4.80
C SER A 46 3.20 2.53 6.09
N PHE A 47 2.76 3.66 6.64
CA PHE A 47 3.02 4.00 8.05
C PHE A 47 2.19 3.12 9.00
N PRO A 48 2.55 3.05 10.30
CA PRO A 48 1.86 2.18 11.26
C PRO A 48 0.36 2.47 11.37
N GLY A 49 -0.04 3.75 11.26
CA GLY A 49 -1.44 4.16 11.37
C GLY A 49 -2.35 3.67 10.23
N ALA A 50 -1.78 3.36 9.05
CA ALA A 50 -2.53 2.87 7.89
C ALA A 50 -2.31 1.37 7.62
N HIS A 51 -1.40 0.72 8.36
CA HIS A 51 -0.98 -0.66 8.08
C HIS A 51 -2.15 -1.66 8.11
N LYS A 52 -2.96 -1.63 9.16
CA LYS A 52 -4.15 -2.50 9.29
C LYS A 52 -5.19 -2.28 8.20
N PHE A 53 -5.29 -1.06 7.67
CA PHE A 53 -6.20 -0.76 6.56
C PHE A 53 -5.80 -1.52 5.30
N TYR A 54 -4.51 -1.49 4.94
CA TYR A 54 -4.02 -2.22 3.76
C TYR A 54 -4.06 -3.74 3.96
N LEU A 55 -3.75 -4.27 5.15
CA LEU A 55 -3.92 -5.69 5.46
C LEU A 55 -5.38 -6.15 5.21
N GLY A 56 -6.36 -5.34 5.63
CA GLY A 56 -7.78 -5.62 5.40
C GLY A 56 -8.21 -5.59 3.92
N LEU A 57 -7.38 -5.01 3.04
CA LEU A 57 -7.58 -4.98 1.59
C LEU A 57 -6.83 -6.10 0.86
N GLY A 58 -6.25 -7.06 1.59
CA GLY A 58 -5.53 -8.19 1.01
C GLY A 58 -4.07 -7.91 0.67
N TYR A 59 -3.51 -6.78 1.11
CA TYR A 59 -2.06 -6.57 1.02
C TYR A 59 -1.34 -7.46 2.03
N ARG A 60 -0.13 -7.88 1.68
CA ARG A 60 0.81 -8.59 2.56
C ARG A 60 2.11 -7.81 2.73
N ASP A 61 2.72 -7.94 3.91
CA ASP A 61 4.02 -7.34 4.18
C ASP A 61 5.12 -8.04 3.35
N MET A 62 6.02 -7.26 2.77
CA MET A 62 7.23 -7.75 2.11
C MET A 62 8.49 -7.48 2.94
N LYS A 63 8.64 -6.22 3.37
CA LYS A 63 9.79 -5.72 4.13
C LYS A 63 9.32 -4.58 5.04
N TYR A 64 10.12 -4.25 6.03
CA TYR A 64 9.99 -2.99 6.75
C TYR A 64 11.30 -2.24 6.72
N PHE A 65 11.22 -0.93 6.91
CA PHE A 65 12.36 -0.06 7.13
C PHE A 65 11.96 1.03 8.11
N ASP A 66 12.90 1.45 8.93
CA ASP A 66 12.67 2.49 9.92
C ASP A 66 13.14 3.83 9.32
N VAL A 67 12.26 4.83 9.36
CA VAL A 67 12.54 6.19 8.92
C VAL A 67 12.73 7.03 10.17
N ASP A 68 13.98 7.39 10.45
CA ASP A 68 14.31 8.29 11.55
C ASP A 68 14.05 9.73 11.13
N LEU A 69 12.91 10.28 11.55
CA LEU A 69 12.55 11.65 11.27
C LEU A 69 13.06 12.67 12.31
N SER A 70 13.86 12.24 13.28
CA SER A 70 14.30 13.06 14.43
C SER A 70 15.04 14.33 14.00
N GLN A 71 15.85 14.26 12.94
CA GLN A 71 16.61 15.41 12.44
C GLN A 71 15.74 16.53 11.84
N TRP A 72 14.48 16.24 11.51
CA TRP A 72 13.53 17.23 10.98
C TRP A 72 12.47 17.66 12.01
N GLY A 73 12.47 17.04 13.19
CA GLY A 73 11.63 17.44 14.32
C GLY A 73 12.32 18.50 15.17
N MET A 74 11.78 19.72 15.22
CA MET A 74 11.99 20.55 16.40
C MET A 74 11.51 19.76 17.62
N ALA A 75 12.22 19.86 18.75
CA ALA A 75 12.09 19.04 19.97
C ALA A 75 10.65 18.75 20.50
N ASN A 76 9.63 19.48 20.03
CA ASN A 76 8.23 19.38 20.45
C ASN A 76 7.24 19.08 19.30
N ARG A 77 7.66 18.63 18.11
CA ARG A 77 6.76 18.45 16.94
C ARG A 77 6.52 17.01 16.48
N GLY A 78 6.67 16.04 17.37
CA GLY A 78 6.00 14.73 17.23
C GLY A 78 6.54 13.81 16.13
N PHE A 79 7.75 14.00 15.63
CA PHE A 79 8.39 13.10 14.68
C PHE A 79 9.54 12.33 15.34
N GLY A 80 9.42 10.99 15.38
CA GLY A 80 10.44 10.07 15.87
C GLY A 80 10.84 9.05 14.79
N VAL A 81 11.29 7.88 15.21
CA VAL A 81 11.56 6.76 14.31
C VAL A 81 10.24 6.07 13.95
N TYR A 82 9.86 6.10 12.67
CA TYR A 82 8.66 5.43 12.17
C TYR A 82 9.01 4.17 11.40
N ARG A 83 8.40 3.06 11.80
CA ARG A 83 8.42 1.85 10.97
C ARG A 83 7.50 2.02 9.78
N SER A 84 8.07 1.92 8.59
CA SER A 84 7.33 1.83 7.34
C SER A 84 7.33 0.39 6.83
N TYR A 85 6.18 -0.06 6.31
CA TYR A 85 5.98 -1.40 5.78
C TYR A 85 5.90 -1.32 4.26
N GLY A 86 6.83 -1.94 3.55
CA GLY A 86 6.65 -2.22 2.13
C GLY A 86 5.65 -3.35 1.98
N MET A 87 4.52 -3.09 1.34
CA MET A 87 3.42 -4.03 1.19
C MET A 87 3.10 -4.28 -0.28
N VAL A 88 2.60 -5.47 -0.59
CA VAL A 88 2.19 -5.87 -1.94
C VAL A 88 0.80 -6.46 -1.93
N TRP A 89 0.02 -6.11 -2.95
CA TRP A 89 -1.21 -6.79 -3.33
C TRP A 89 -0.98 -7.42 -4.69
N GLU A 90 -1.37 -8.68 -4.82
CA GLU A 90 -1.25 -9.43 -6.07
C GLU A 90 -2.63 -9.42 -6.74
N ALA A 91 -2.68 -9.11 -8.03
CA ALA A 91 -3.88 -9.42 -8.81
C ALA A 91 -4.09 -10.93 -8.75
N GLU A 92 -5.30 -11.39 -8.43
CA GLU A 92 -5.63 -12.81 -8.56
C GLU A 92 -5.34 -13.21 -10.00
N GLY A 93 -4.26 -13.98 -10.19
CA GLY A 93 -3.84 -14.37 -11.51
C GLY A 93 -4.93 -15.22 -12.15
N LYS A 94 -5.00 -15.13 -13.48
CA LYS A 94 -5.34 -16.23 -14.39
C LYS A 94 -4.43 -17.45 -14.13
N LYS A 95 -4.37 -17.96 -12.89
CA LYS A 95 -3.60 -19.14 -12.47
C LYS A 95 -4.08 -20.44 -13.12
N MET A 96 -5.05 -20.37 -14.04
CA MET A 96 -5.61 -21.52 -14.77
C MET A 96 -5.13 -21.68 -16.22
N MET A 97 -4.28 -20.79 -16.76
CA MET A 97 -3.85 -20.89 -18.16
C MET A 97 -2.35 -21.12 -18.38
N GLU A 98 -1.53 -21.10 -17.33
CA GLU A 98 -0.10 -21.45 -17.42
C GLU A 98 0.23 -22.83 -16.82
N GLU A 99 -0.67 -23.41 -16.01
CA GLU A 99 -0.54 -24.80 -15.51
C GLU A 99 -1.24 -25.83 -16.43
N LEU A 100 -1.74 -25.40 -17.60
CA LEU A 100 -2.46 -26.24 -18.58
C LEU A 100 -1.86 -26.24 -20.00
N CYS A 101 -0.65 -25.71 -20.19
CA CYS A 101 0.08 -25.74 -21.46
C CYS A 101 1.31 -26.64 -21.38
#